data_AF-A0A6I5C402-F1
#
_entry.id   AF-A0A6I5C402-F1
#
_cell.length_a   1.000
_cell.length_b   1.000
_cell.length_c   1.000
_cell.angle_alpha   90.00
_cell.angle_beta   90.00
_cell.angle_gamma   90.00
#
_symmetry.space_group_name_H-M   'P 1'
#
loop_
_entity.id
_entity.type
_entity.pdbx_description
1 polymer ?
#
loop_
_entity_poly.entity_id
_entity_poly.type
_entity_poly.pdbx_seq_one_letter_code
_entity_poly.pdbx_strand_id
1 'polypeptide(L)'
;TLHATGAGAIRVRLAPAGPDAVTLAVADATGAPVATVDALVLRPAGTLALGADRAPRGRRHRDLHTTEWVTASPRGSGAPVHRTADLATLLAAVDAGAPVPDTVLLTHAEPASAAGPAAAVRAAVHQALTDVRTWLADDRF
;
A
#
# COMPACT_ATOMS: atom_id res chain seq x y z
N THR A 1 22.43 37.09 -6.65
CA THR A 1 22.40 38.26 -7.55
C THR A 1 20.97 38.65 -7.84
N LEU A 2 20.66 39.95 -7.79
CA LEU A 2 19.37 40.51 -8.18
C LEU A 2 19.53 41.16 -9.55
N HIS A 3 18.63 40.83 -10.48
CA HIS A 3 18.67 41.27 -11.87
C HIS A 3 17.62 42.34 -12.18
N ALA A 4 16.42 42.24 -11.56
CA ALA A 4 15.33 43.19 -11.73
C ALA A 4 14.43 43.26 -10.49
N THR A 5 13.64 44.32 -10.35
CA THR A 5 12.65 44.52 -9.28
C THR A 5 11.29 44.91 -9.86
N GLY A 6 10.20 44.75 -9.08
CA GLY A 6 8.86 45.18 -9.48
C GLY A 6 8.00 44.15 -10.22
N ALA A 7 8.45 42.89 -10.33
CA ALA A 7 7.62 41.82 -10.90
C ALA A 7 6.42 41.52 -9.98
N GLY A 8 5.19 41.69 -10.49
CA GLY A 8 3.96 41.38 -9.76
C GLY A 8 3.67 39.87 -9.59
N ALA A 9 4.37 39.03 -10.36
CA ALA A 9 4.35 37.58 -10.25
C ALA A 9 5.68 37.00 -10.73
N ILE A 10 6.10 35.88 -10.12
CA ILE A 10 7.38 35.22 -10.41
C ILE A 10 7.20 33.71 -10.61
N ARG A 11 8.12 33.13 -11.38
CA ARG A 11 8.35 31.69 -11.51
C ARG A 11 9.70 31.37 -10.89
N VAL A 12 9.75 30.33 -10.06
CA VAL A 12 10.98 29.94 -9.35
C VAL A 12 11.33 28.51 -9.73
N ARG A 13 12.57 28.30 -10.18
CA ARG A 13 13.16 26.97 -10.32
C ARG A 13 14.08 26.72 -9.13
N LEU A 14 13.83 25.60 -8.45
CA LEU A 14 14.65 25.10 -7.35
C LEU A 14 15.44 23.89 -7.84
N ALA A 15 16.71 23.80 -7.46
CA ALA A 15 17.51 22.58 -7.66
C ALA A 15 18.32 22.26 -6.39
N PRO A 16 18.59 20.98 -6.09
CA PRO A 16 19.43 20.61 -4.97
C PRO A 16 20.84 21.20 -5.11
N ALA A 17 21.39 21.73 -4.02
CA ALA A 17 22.76 22.27 -3.96
C ALA A 17 23.59 21.67 -2.79
N GLY A 18 23.07 20.61 -2.15
CA GLY A 18 23.65 19.94 -0.99
C GLY A 18 22.57 19.32 -0.11
N PRO A 19 22.92 18.66 1.01
CA PRO A 19 21.95 18.04 1.92
C PRO A 19 20.97 19.05 2.53
N ASP A 20 21.45 20.26 2.84
CA ASP A 20 20.66 21.33 3.48
C ASP A 20 20.61 22.61 2.63
N ALA A 21 20.84 22.51 1.31
CA ALA A 21 20.96 23.67 0.44
C ALA A 21 20.21 23.53 -0.89
N VAL A 22 19.67 24.64 -1.38
CA VAL A 22 18.99 24.73 -2.69
C VAL A 22 19.50 25.92 -3.51
N THR A 23 19.62 25.74 -4.83
CA THR A 23 19.82 26.82 -5.81
C THR A 23 18.47 27.40 -6.21
N LEU A 24 18.38 28.72 -6.40
CA LEU A 24 17.18 29.40 -6.90
C LEU A 24 17.50 30.15 -8.20
N ALA A 25 16.69 29.91 -9.23
CA ALA A 25 16.58 30.79 -10.39
C ALA A 25 15.17 31.37 -10.44
N VAL A 26 15.06 32.69 -10.36
CA VAL A 26 13.79 33.42 -10.32
C VAL A 26 13.64 34.21 -11.62
N ALA A 27 12.51 34.02 -12.29
CA ALA A 27 12.13 34.75 -13.48
C ALA A 27 10.72 35.33 -13.31
N ASP A 28 10.37 36.36 -14.08
CA ASP A 28 9.01 36.90 -14.11
C ASP A 28 8.07 36.04 -14.99
N ALA A 29 6.84 36.51 -15.20
CA ALA A 29 5.85 35.83 -16.03
C ALA A 29 6.25 35.73 -17.52
N THR A 30 7.13 36.63 -17.99
CA THR A 30 7.65 36.64 -19.37
C THR A 30 8.88 35.75 -19.53
N GLY A 31 9.49 35.33 -18.42
CA GLY A 31 10.72 34.54 -18.39
C GLY A 31 12.00 35.37 -18.22
N ALA A 32 11.89 36.69 -18.04
CA ALA A 32 13.04 37.53 -17.79
C ALA A 32 13.61 37.28 -16.38
N PRO A 33 14.95 37.23 -16.21
CA PRO A 33 15.56 36.92 -14.93
C PRO A 33 15.31 38.05 -13.92
N VAL A 34 14.85 37.67 -12.73
CA VAL A 34 14.62 38.58 -11.60
C VAL A 34 15.71 38.42 -10.55
N ALA A 35 16.06 37.19 -10.18
CA ALA A 35 17.12 36.91 -9.20
C ALA A 35 17.72 35.51 -9.37
N THR A 36 18.96 35.34 -8.95
CA THR A 36 19.65 34.04 -8.86
C THR A 36 20.33 33.90 -7.50
N VAL A 37 20.23 32.71 -6.89
CA VAL A 37 20.90 32.35 -5.64
C VAL A 37 21.62 31.02 -5.84
N ASP A 38 22.94 31.04 -5.71
CA ASP A 38 23.77 29.86 -5.94
C ASP A 38 23.70 28.83 -4.81
N ALA A 39 23.43 29.27 -3.57
CA ALA A 39 23.14 28.38 -2.46
C ALA A 39 22.32 29.10 -1.39
N LEU A 40 21.11 28.61 -1.13
CA LEU A 40 20.31 28.95 0.03
C LEU A 40 20.38 27.79 1.03
N VAL A 41 21.17 27.98 2.08
CA VAL A 41 21.34 26.97 3.15
C VAL A 41 20.22 27.14 4.17
N LEU A 42 19.48 26.07 4.42
CA LEU A 42 18.40 26.03 5.40
C LEU A 42 18.92 25.41 6.70
N ARG A 43 18.65 26.04 7.84
CA ARG A 43 19.01 25.50 9.15
C ARG A 43 17.76 25.34 10.01
N PRO A 44 17.65 24.26 10.81
CA PRO A 44 16.58 24.14 11.79
C PRO A 44 16.60 25.33 12.76
N ALA A 45 15.49 26.04 12.89
CA ALA A 45 15.38 27.23 13.75
C ALA A 45 15.13 26.89 15.25
N GLY A 46 15.34 25.64 15.66
CA GLY A 46 14.87 25.13 16.96
C GLY A 46 13.33 25.10 17.06
N THR A 47 12.80 24.67 18.21
CA THR A 47 11.36 24.80 18.51
C THR A 47 11.05 26.24 18.86
N LEU A 48 11.05 27.13 17.86
CA LEU A 48 10.28 28.36 17.95
C LEU A 48 8.83 27.93 18.08
N ALA A 49 8.20 28.23 19.22
CA ALA A 49 6.77 28.07 19.44
C ALA A 49 5.98 29.06 18.56
N LEU A 50 6.15 28.92 17.25
CA LEU A 50 5.18 29.33 16.26
C LEU A 50 3.96 28.45 16.56
N GLY A 51 2.84 29.09 16.90
CA GLY A 51 1.63 28.45 17.40
C GLY A 51 1.36 27.13 16.69
N ALA A 52 0.98 26.12 17.47
CA ALA A 52 0.91 24.71 17.15
C ALA A 52 0.02 24.37 15.94
N ASP A 53 0.41 24.81 14.74
CA ASP A 53 -0.19 24.40 13.49
C ASP A 53 0.88 24.33 12.40
N ARG A 54 1.07 23.09 11.94
CA ARG A 54 1.99 22.64 10.88
C ARG A 54 3.47 22.96 11.08
N ALA A 55 4.12 22.12 11.88
CA ALA A 55 5.46 21.67 11.54
C ALA A 55 5.46 21.17 10.08
N PRO A 56 6.32 21.68 9.18
CA PRO A 56 6.52 21.10 7.87
C PRO A 56 7.33 19.82 8.09
N ARG A 57 6.64 18.76 8.52
CA ARG A 57 7.15 17.40 8.33
C ARG A 57 7.41 17.31 6.85
N GLY A 58 8.69 17.24 6.47
CA GLY A 58 9.10 16.94 5.11
C GLY A 58 8.22 15.78 4.66
N ARG A 59 7.31 16.07 3.73
CA ARG A 59 6.51 15.05 3.08
C ARG A 59 7.51 14.23 2.27
N ARG A 60 8.21 13.30 2.91
CA ARG A 60 8.39 11.99 2.31
C ARG A 60 6.99 11.64 1.87
N HIS A 61 6.80 11.59 0.56
CA HIS A 61 5.55 11.32 -0.10
C HIS A 61 4.92 10.14 0.65
N ARG A 62 3.98 10.45 1.55
CA ARG A 62 3.28 9.41 2.29
C ARG A 62 2.39 8.83 1.22
N ASP A 63 2.68 7.59 0.79
CA ASP A 63 2.01 6.91 -0.30
C ASP A 63 0.52 7.28 -0.28
N LEU A 64 0.09 8.09 -1.26
CA LEU A 64 -1.24 8.69 -1.26
C LEU A 64 -2.34 7.66 -1.58
N HIS A 65 -1.93 6.40 -1.77
CA HIS A 65 -2.78 5.26 -2.02
C HIS A 65 -2.38 4.14 -1.05
N THR A 66 -2.84 4.21 0.20
CA THR A 66 -2.75 3.08 1.13
C THR A 66 -3.97 2.20 0.96
N THR A 67 -3.78 0.93 0.59
CA THR A 67 -4.86 -0.06 0.56
C THR A 67 -5.25 -0.39 1.99
N GLU A 68 -6.43 0.06 2.40
CA GLU A 68 -7.06 -0.33 3.66
C GLU A 68 -7.91 -1.58 3.42
N TRP A 69 -7.53 -2.69 4.07
CA TRP A 69 -8.35 -3.90 4.10
C TRP A 69 -9.34 -3.78 5.25
N VAL A 70 -10.64 -3.67 4.91
CA VAL A 70 -11.72 -3.65 5.89
C VAL A 70 -12.35 -5.04 5.95
N THR A 71 -12.49 -5.57 7.17
CA THR A 71 -13.20 -6.84 7.38
C THR A 71 -14.66 -6.66 6.97
N ALA A 72 -15.06 -7.29 5.87
CA ALA A 72 -16.45 -7.37 5.46
C ALA A 72 -17.11 -8.59 6.11
N SER A 73 -18.32 -8.42 6.64
CA SER A 73 -19.13 -9.57 7.04
C SER A 73 -19.46 -10.41 5.80
N PRO A 74 -19.31 -11.75 5.85
CA PRO A 74 -19.71 -12.60 4.75
C PRO A 74 -21.20 -12.38 4.43
N ARG A 75 -21.51 -11.98 3.19
CA ARG A 75 -22.90 -11.95 2.71
C ARG A 75 -23.27 -13.34 2.26
N GLY A 76 -24.05 -14.06 3.06
CA GLY A 76 -24.56 -15.37 2.69
C GLY A 76 -25.58 -15.25 1.55
N SER A 77 -25.48 -16.11 0.55
CA SER A 77 -26.48 -16.23 -0.53
C SER A 77 -27.76 -16.95 -0.08
N GLY A 78 -27.76 -17.53 1.13
CA GLY A 78 -28.82 -18.42 1.63
C GLY A 78 -28.75 -19.85 1.08
N ALA A 79 -27.83 -20.15 0.17
CA ALA A 79 -27.61 -21.50 -0.33
C ALA A 79 -27.02 -22.42 0.76
N PRO A 80 -27.38 -23.72 0.78
CA PRO A 80 -26.73 -24.69 1.67
C PRO A 80 -25.25 -24.82 1.30
N VAL A 81 -24.39 -24.76 2.32
CA VAL A 81 -22.93 -24.84 2.15
C VAL A 81 -22.37 -25.94 3.04
N HIS A 82 -21.62 -26.86 2.43
CA HIS A 82 -20.86 -27.85 3.17
C HIS A 82 -19.56 -27.21 3.68
N ARG A 83 -19.35 -27.22 4.99
CA ARG A 83 -18.16 -26.61 5.62
C ARG A 83 -17.17 -27.69 6.01
N THR A 84 -15.93 -27.55 5.57
CA THR A 84 -14.83 -28.43 5.98
C THR A 84 -13.57 -27.60 6.22
N ALA A 85 -12.71 -28.05 7.13
CA ALA A 85 -11.38 -27.48 7.33
C ALA A 85 -10.30 -28.17 6.48
N ASP A 86 -10.63 -29.34 5.93
CA ASP A 86 -9.71 -30.19 5.19
C ASP A 86 -10.44 -30.79 3.98
N LEU A 87 -9.89 -30.55 2.79
CA LEU A 87 -10.44 -31.07 1.55
C LEU A 87 -10.32 -32.59 1.49
N ALA A 88 -9.26 -33.19 2.04
CA ALA A 88 -9.07 -34.64 2.00
C ALA A 88 -10.18 -35.38 2.76
N THR A 89 -10.61 -34.83 3.89
CA THR A 89 -11.77 -35.35 4.65
C THR A 89 -13.06 -35.33 3.84
N LEU A 90 -13.31 -34.28 3.04
CA LEU A 90 -14.48 -34.22 2.16
C LEU A 90 -14.39 -35.26 1.05
N LEU A 91 -13.24 -35.37 0.38
CA LEU A 91 -13.04 -36.35 -0.68
C LEU A 91 -13.26 -37.78 -0.18
N ALA A 92 -12.72 -38.12 0.99
CA ALA A 92 -12.93 -39.41 1.63
C ALA A 92 -14.41 -39.69 1.95
N ALA A 93 -15.19 -38.67 2.33
CA ALA A 93 -16.62 -38.82 2.55
C ALA A 93 -17.38 -39.10 1.24
N VAL A 94 -17.02 -38.42 0.16
CA VAL A 94 -17.59 -38.66 -1.18
C VAL A 94 -17.18 -40.04 -1.71
N ASP A 95 -15.93 -40.47 -1.49
CA ASP A 95 -15.47 -41.83 -1.80
C ASP A 95 -16.26 -42.90 -1.03
N ALA A 96 -16.66 -42.60 0.20
CA ALA A 96 -17.52 -43.47 1.02
C ALA A 96 -19.01 -43.44 0.61
N GLY A 97 -19.37 -42.69 -0.44
CA GLY A 97 -20.72 -42.61 -1.00
C GLY A 97 -21.59 -41.46 -0.47
N ALA A 98 -21.01 -40.48 0.22
CA ALA A 98 -21.74 -39.25 0.55
C ALA A 98 -22.10 -38.47 -0.73
N PRO A 99 -23.24 -37.74 -0.74
CA PRO A 99 -23.60 -36.90 -1.87
C PRO A 99 -22.56 -35.79 -2.09
N VAL A 100 -22.26 -35.52 -3.37
CA VAL A 100 -21.37 -34.43 -3.79
C VAL A 100 -22.04 -33.08 -3.47
N PRO A 101 -21.41 -32.21 -2.65
CA PRO A 101 -21.99 -30.90 -2.35
C PRO A 101 -21.83 -29.90 -3.51
N ASP A 102 -22.90 -29.15 -3.82
CA ASP A 102 -22.87 -28.08 -4.84
C ASP A 102 -22.01 -26.88 -4.42
N THR A 103 -21.83 -26.64 -3.12
CA THR A 103 -21.05 -25.52 -2.60
C THR A 103 -20.28 -25.93 -1.36
N VAL A 104 -18.97 -25.75 -1.41
CA VAL A 104 -18.04 -26.07 -0.32
C VAL A 104 -17.36 -24.80 0.18
N LEU A 105 -17.35 -24.63 1.50
CA LEU A 105 -16.56 -23.63 2.19
C LEU A 105 -15.41 -24.31 2.92
N LEU A 106 -14.21 -24.12 2.37
CA LEU A 106 -12.96 -24.56 2.99
C LEU A 106 -12.50 -23.50 4.00
N THR A 107 -12.44 -23.86 5.27
CA THR A 107 -12.01 -22.96 6.35
C THR A 107 -10.53 -23.16 6.64
N HIS A 108 -9.73 -22.11 6.44
CA HIS A 108 -8.32 -22.11 6.85
C HIS A 108 -8.13 -21.45 8.20
N ALA A 109 -7.29 -22.04 9.04
CA ALA A 109 -6.81 -21.39 10.25
C ALA A 109 -5.96 -20.16 9.89
N GLU A 110 -5.91 -19.20 10.83
CA GLU A 110 -5.05 -18.03 10.67
C GLU A 110 -3.58 -18.47 10.52
N PRO A 111 -2.89 -18.06 9.45
CA PRO A 111 -1.56 -18.58 9.18
C PRO A 111 -0.55 -18.05 10.19
N ALA A 112 0.05 -18.97 10.94
CA ALA A 112 1.16 -18.68 11.85
C ALA A 112 2.45 -19.35 11.36
N SER A 113 3.56 -18.61 11.37
CA SER A 113 4.89 -19.15 11.06
C SER A 113 5.95 -18.51 11.93
N ALA A 114 6.86 -19.33 12.46
CA ALA A 114 8.04 -18.86 13.19
C ALA A 114 8.98 -18.00 12.32
N ALA A 115 8.92 -18.15 10.99
CA ALA A 115 9.69 -17.36 10.02
C ALA A 115 9.04 -15.99 9.70
N GLY A 116 7.91 -15.65 10.35
CA GLY A 116 7.23 -14.37 10.24
C GLY A 116 6.04 -14.35 9.29
N PRO A 117 5.29 -13.21 9.25
CA PRO A 117 4.00 -13.12 8.56
C PRO A 117 4.06 -13.41 7.06
N ALA A 118 5.11 -12.95 6.38
CA ALA A 118 5.26 -13.18 4.94
C ALA A 118 5.44 -14.66 4.59
N ALA A 119 6.13 -15.43 5.45
CA ALA A 119 6.27 -16.88 5.28
C ALA A 119 4.94 -17.59 5.56
N ALA A 120 4.21 -17.15 6.59
CA ALA A 120 2.90 -17.68 6.93
C ALA A 120 1.89 -17.49 5.79
N VAL A 121 1.82 -16.28 5.21
CA VAL A 121 0.96 -15.97 4.06
C VAL A 121 1.33 -16.81 2.84
N ARG A 122 2.63 -16.93 2.50
CA ARG A 122 3.05 -17.77 1.37
C ARG A 122 2.64 -19.23 1.56
N ALA A 123 2.82 -19.78 2.76
CA ALA A 123 2.42 -21.15 3.06
C ALA A 123 0.90 -21.34 2.90
N ALA A 124 0.09 -20.42 3.43
CA ALA A 124 -1.36 -20.47 3.27
C ALA A 124 -1.82 -20.38 1.82
N VAL A 125 -1.21 -19.51 1.01
CA VAL A 125 -1.52 -19.39 -0.42
C VAL A 125 -1.15 -20.67 -1.18
N HIS A 126 0.01 -21.27 -0.88
CA HIS A 126 0.39 -22.54 -1.48
C HIS A 126 -0.53 -23.70 -1.08
N GLN A 127 -1.02 -23.70 0.16
CA GLN A 127 -2.00 -24.68 0.62
C GLN A 127 -3.33 -24.52 -0.12
N ALA A 128 -3.90 -23.31 -0.14
CA ALA A 128 -5.14 -23.03 -0.85
C ALA A 128 -5.05 -23.36 -2.35
N LEU A 129 -3.90 -23.08 -2.98
CA LEU A 129 -3.66 -23.45 -4.37
C LEU A 129 -3.62 -24.97 -4.57
N THR A 130 -3.06 -25.71 -3.61
CA THR A 130 -3.03 -27.19 -3.65
C THR A 130 -4.44 -27.76 -3.51
N ASP A 131 -5.26 -27.18 -2.63
CA ASP A 131 -6.64 -27.62 -2.43
C ASP A 131 -7.48 -27.35 -3.69
N VAL A 132 -7.38 -26.16 -4.30
CA VAL A 132 -8.08 -25.83 -5.55
C VAL A 132 -7.64 -26.73 -6.71
N ARG A 133 -6.34 -27.03 -6.82
CA ARG A 133 -5.84 -27.93 -7.87
C ARG A 133 -6.32 -29.36 -7.68
N THR A 134 -6.34 -29.85 -6.44
CA THR A 134 -6.87 -31.17 -6.10
C THR A 134 -8.35 -31.26 -6.44
N TRP A 135 -9.12 -30.23 -6.07
CA TRP A 135 -10.54 -30.14 -6.41
C TRP A 135 -10.77 -30.22 -7.92
N LEU A 136 -10.08 -29.39 -8.69
CA LEU A 136 -10.25 -29.31 -10.16
C LEU A 136 -9.73 -30.53 -10.91
N ALA A 137 -8.92 -31.39 -10.27
CA ALA A 137 -8.43 -32.63 -10.85
C ALA A 137 -9.40 -33.80 -10.64
N ASP A 138 -10.42 -33.64 -9.79
CA ASP A 138 -11.43 -34.66 -9.51
C ASP A 138 -12.68 -34.39 -10.35
N ASP A 139 -12.96 -35.27 -11.31
CA ASP A 139 -14.06 -35.13 -12.28
C ASP A 139 -15.47 -35.12 -11.65
N ARG A 140 -15.58 -35.41 -10.34
CA ARG A 140 -16.86 -35.37 -9.62
C ARG A 140 -17.30 -33.96 -9.27
N PHE A 141 -16.43 -32.96 -9.40
CA PHE A 141 -16.65 -31.58 -8.93
C PHE A 141 -16.41 -30.50 -10.00
#